data_AF-A0A7G8GXA2-F1
#
_entry.id   AF-A0A7G8GXA2-F1
#
_cell.length_a   1.000
_cell.length_b   1.000
_cell.length_c   1.000
_cell.angle_alpha   90.00
_cell.angle_beta   90.00
_cell.angle_gamma   90.00
#
_symmetry.space_group_name_H-M   'P 1'
#
loop_
_entity.id
_entity.type
_entity.pdbx_description
1 polymer ?
#
loop_
_entity_poly.entity_id
_entity_poly.type
_entity_poly.pdbx_seq_one_letter_code
_entity_poly.pdbx_strand_id
1 'polypeptide(L)' 'MPELLKRQIDRLEIAIDLSTDWLEIQYLMVELDQLKALYEEAESEAA' A
#
# COMPACT_ATOMS: atom_id res chain seq x y z
N MET A 1 -8.34 -3.75 12.52
CA MET A 1 -7.25 -2.94 11.91
C MET A 1 -6.80 -3.40 10.53
N PRO A 2 -6.76 -4.71 10.16
CA PRO A 2 -6.25 -5.12 8.84
C PRO A 2 -7.11 -4.62 7.66
N GLU A 3 -8.42 -4.51 7.84
CA GLU A 3 -9.33 -4.00 6.79
C GLU A 3 -9.07 -2.54 6.40
N LEU A 4 -8.58 -1.72 7.33
CA LEU A 4 -8.24 -0.32 7.06
C LEU A 4 -6.95 -0.22 6.23
N LEU A 5 -5.93 -0.99 6.60
CA LEU A 5 -4.68 -1.11 5.85
C LEU A 5 -4.94 -1.64 4.44
N LYS A 6 -5.77 -2.68 4.30
CA LYS A 6 -6.18 -3.21 3.00
C LYS A 6 -6.80 -2.13 2.09
N ARG A 7 -7.74 -1.33 2.63
CA ARG A 7 -8.34 -0.22 1.87
C ARG A 7 -7.34 0.88 1.51
N GLN A 8 -6.30 1.10 2.32
CA GLN A 8 -5.25 2.05 2.01
C GLN A 8 -4.36 1.53 0.87
N ILE A 9 -3.98 0.25 0.92
CA ILE A 9 -3.24 -0.44 -0.16
C ILE A 9 -4.02 -0.35 -1.47
N ASP A 10 -5.31 -0.73 -1.47
CA ASP A 10 -6.15 -0.70 -2.67
C ASP A 10 -6.23 0.72 -3.29
N ARG A 11 -6.31 1.75 -2.44
CA ARG A 11 -6.32 3.15 -2.90
C ARG A 11 -4.99 3.60 -3.47
N LEU A 12 -3.89 3.17 -2.86
CA LEU A 12 -2.55 3.52 -3.32
C LEU A 12 -2.25 2.86 -4.67
N GLU A 13 -2.66 1.61 -4.87
CA GLU A 13 -2.55 0.91 -6.15
C GLU A 13 -3.30 1.66 -7.26
N ILE A 14 -4.52 2.13 -6.99
CA ILE A 14 -5.27 2.97 -7.93
C ILE A 14 -4.56 4.30 -8.21
N ALA A 15 -3.98 4.93 -7.19
CA ALA A 15 -3.26 6.20 -7.36
C ALA A 15 -2.00 6.04 -8.22
N ILE A 16 -1.27 4.94 -8.06
CA ILE A 16 -0.11 4.59 -8.89
C ILE A 16 -0.55 4.39 -10.35
N ASP A 17 -1.61 3.62 -10.58
CA ASP A 17 -2.13 3.35 -11.93
C ASP A 17 -2.61 4.62 -12.65
N LEU A 18 -3.10 5.61 -11.90
CA LEU A 18 -3.60 6.87 -12.44
C LEU A 18 -2.52 7.96 -12.57
N SER A 19 -1.39 7.81 -11.88
CA SER A 19 -0.34 8.82 -11.93
C SER A 19 0.46 8.71 -13.23
N THR A 20 0.84 9.86 -13.76
CA THR A 20 1.69 9.98 -14.96
C THR A 20 3.06 10.54 -14.62
N ASP A 21 3.27 10.97 -13.38
CA ASP A 21 4.56 11.47 -12.91
C ASP A 21 5.41 10.31 -12.42
N TRP A 22 6.52 10.07 -13.12
CA TRP A 22 7.43 8.99 -12.80
C TRP A 22 7.98 9.08 -11.36
N LEU A 23 8.30 10.28 -10.86
CA LEU A 23 8.83 10.46 -9.52
C LEU A 23 7.75 10.17 -8.47
N GLU A 24 6.54 10.66 -8.69
CA GLU A 24 5.38 10.37 -7.83
C GLU A 24 5.11 8.86 -7.76
N ILE A 25 5.13 8.17 -8.91
CA ILE A 25 4.99 6.71 -8.97
C ILE A 25 6.05 6.02 -8.11
N GLN A 26 7.32 6.44 -8.18
CA GLN A 26 8.37 5.83 -7.34
C GLN A 26 8.11 6.03 -5.84
N TYR A 27 7.64 7.22 -5.43
CA TYR A 27 7.28 7.47 -4.03
C TYR A 27 6.11 6.61 -3.58
N LEU A 28 5.05 6.57 -4.38
CA LEU A 28 3.86 5.77 -4.08
C LEU A 28 4.19 4.27 -4.03
N MET A 29 5.06 3.77 -4.90
CA MET A 29 5.50 2.37 -4.85
C MET A 29 6.23 2.03 -3.55
N VAL A 30 7.09 2.92 -3.05
CA VAL A 30 7.78 2.70 -1.76
C VAL A 30 6.79 2.72 -0.59
N GLU A 31 5.82 3.64 -0.59
CA GLU A 31 4.76 3.68 0.42
C GLU A 31 3.88 2.43 0.36
N LEU A 32 3.55 1.93 -0.84
CA LEU A 32 2.79 0.70 -1.05
C LEU A 32 3.50 -0.51 -0.44
N ASP A 33 4.81 -0.65 -0.67
CA ASP A 33 5.61 -1.75 -0.13
C ASP A 33 5.65 -1.71 1.41
N GLN A 34 5.77 -0.53 2.01
CA GLN A 34 5.72 -0.37 3.46
C GLN A 34 4.35 -0.79 4.04
N LEU A 35 3.27 -0.38 3.39
CA LEU A 35 1.91 -0.74 3.82
C LEU A 35 1.64 -2.24 3.66
N LYS A 36 2.15 -2.87 2.60
CA LYS A 36 2.05 -4.33 2.39
C LYS A 36 2.80 -5.11 3.46
N ALA A 37 4.02 -4.68 3.81
CA ALA A 37 4.78 -5.30 4.90
C ALA A 37 4.02 -5.21 6.24
N LEU A 38 3.47 -4.03 6.56
CA LEU A 38 2.67 -3.84 7.78
C LEU A 38 1.37 -4.67 7.78
N TYR A 39 0.75 -4.84 6.61
CA TYR A 39 -0.44 -5.68 6.48
C TYR A 39 -0.11 -7.16 6.70
N GLU A 40 0.99 -7.66 6.12
CA GLU A 40 1.46 -9.03 6.33
C GLU A 40 1.85 -9.31 7.78
N GLU A 41 2.55 -8.37 8.44
CA GLU A 41 2.84 -8.46 9.88
C GLU A 41 1.55 -8.50 10.71
N ALA A 42 0.59 -7.63 10.42
CA ALA A 42 -0.70 -7.59 11.11
C ALA A 42 -1.57 -8.83 10.86
N GLU A 43 -1.49 -9.46 9.68
CA GLU A 43 -2.13 -10.75 9.42
C GLU A 43 -1.43 -11.90 10.15
N SER A 44 -0.10 -11.88 10.20
CA SER A 44 0.72 -12.89 10.88
C SER A 44 0.51 -12.88 12.40
N GLU A 45 0.38 -11.71 13.03
CA GLU A 45 0.07 -11.58 14.46
C GLU A 45 -1.38 -11.97 14.81
N ALA A 46 -2.28 -12.04 13.82
CA ALA A 46 -3.67 -12.40 14.02
C ALA A 46 -3.96 -13.92 13.88
N ALA A 47 -2.99 -14.72 13.46
CA ALA A 47 -3.07 -16.18 13.26
C ALA A 47 -2.60 -16.97 14.48
#